data_AF-A0A846SF01-F1
#
_entry.id   AF-A0A846SF01-F1
#
_cell.length_a   1.000
_cell.length_b   1.000
_cell.length_c   1.000
_cell.angle_alpha   90.00
_cell.angle_beta   90.00
_cell.angle_gamma   90.00
#
_symmetry.space_group_name_H-M   'P 1'
#
loop_
_entity.id
_entity.type
_entity.pdbx_description
1 polymer ?
#
loop_
_entity_poly.entity_id
_entity_poly.type
_entity_poly.pdbx_seq_one_letter_code
_entity_poly.pdbx_strand_id
1 'polypeptide(L)'
;MTDQRPQYGELATPEEQRRAAGLPPLDEVVVAPPAPPAAGPTVPDPSASAPAARPHPVDRFVTIALLAYGLVNIIITGLSYLDLPTVMNETMKILGIEGEFTNFAQGRIWGTIAAIVLAVGWSITAALSIRRLRRRRISWWVPIAGALATMIVVTICISVPMMNDPAFVAYLATVGQ
;
A
#
# COMPACT_ATOMS: atom_id res chain seq x y z
N MET A 1 -30.29 17.19 -62.47
CA MET A 1 -29.26 17.25 -61.40
C MET A 1 -27.95 17.64 -62.07
N THR A 2 -27.64 18.93 -62.09
CA THR A 2 -26.32 19.43 -62.50
C THR A 2 -25.39 19.31 -61.31
N ASP A 3 -24.57 18.26 -61.30
CA ASP A 3 -23.51 18.04 -60.32
C ASP A 3 -22.38 19.07 -60.55
N GLN A 4 -22.55 20.27 -60.01
CA GLN A 4 -21.49 21.28 -59.98
C GLN A 4 -20.90 21.27 -58.56
N ARG A 5 -19.90 20.40 -58.34
CA ARG A 5 -19.12 20.45 -57.10
C ARG A 5 -18.23 21.70 -57.13
N PRO A 6 -18.23 22.53 -56.06
CA PRO A 6 -17.41 23.73 -56.00
C PRO A 6 -15.92 23.36 -56.12
N GLN A 7 -15.16 24.13 -56.91
CA GLN A 7 -13.73 23.88 -57.12
C GLN A 7 -12.94 24.31 -55.88
N TYR A 8 -11.84 23.59 -55.60
CA TYR A 8 -10.98 23.85 -54.45
C TYR A 8 -10.41 25.27 -54.52
N GLY A 9 -10.81 26.13 -53.58
CA GLY A 9 -10.46 27.56 -53.55
C GLY A 9 -11.67 28.50 -53.45
N GLU A 10 -12.89 28.04 -53.74
CA GLU A 10 -14.13 28.79 -53.52
C GLU A 10 -14.61 28.68 -52.06
N LEU A 11 -13.72 28.93 -51.10
CA LEU A 11 -14.13 29.13 -49.72
C LEU A 11 -14.91 30.44 -49.66
N ALA A 12 -16.02 30.45 -48.90
CA ALA A 12 -16.75 31.68 -48.60
C ALA A 12 -15.73 32.75 -48.18
N THR A 13 -15.85 33.95 -48.76
CA THR A 13 -14.94 35.03 -48.41
C THR A 13 -14.99 35.25 -46.89
N PRO A 14 -13.89 35.71 -46.26
CA PRO A 14 -13.88 35.95 -44.82
C PRO A 14 -15.02 36.87 -44.34
N GLU A 15 -15.54 37.73 -45.22
CA GLU A 15 -16.74 38.55 -44.96
C GLU A 15 -18.05 37.75 -45.01
N GLU A 16 -18.24 36.88 -45.99
CA GLU A 16 -19.43 36.03 -46.10
C GLU A 16 -19.50 35.01 -44.96
N GLN A 17 -18.36 34.42 -44.59
CA GLN A 17 -18.27 33.49 -43.47
C GLN A 17 -18.63 34.20 -42.15
N ARG A 18 -18.25 35.48 -42.02
CA ARG A 18 -18.54 36.31 -40.86
C ARG A 18 -20.01 36.74 -40.81
N ARG A 19 -20.62 37.09 -41.95
CA ARG A 19 -22.07 37.36 -42.04
C ARG A 19 -22.88 36.11 -41.69
N ALA A 20 -22.48 34.94 -42.17
CA ALA A 20 -23.11 33.67 -41.83
C ALA A 20 -22.99 33.35 -40.32
N ALA A 21 -21.89 33.78 -39.70
CA ALA A 21 -21.66 33.68 -38.25
C ALA A 21 -22.34 34.81 -37.43
N GLY A 22 -23.06 35.75 -38.06
CA GLY A 22 -23.76 36.84 -37.38
C GLY A 22 -22.84 37.89 -36.73
N LEU A 23 -21.59 37.97 -37.18
CA LEU A 23 -20.57 38.87 -36.64
C LEU A 23 -20.59 40.24 -37.36
N PRO A 24 -20.33 41.36 -36.66
CA PRO A 24 -20.35 42.70 -37.25
C PRO A 24 -19.26 42.92 -38.31
N PRO A 25 -19.46 43.85 -39.26
CA PRO A 25 -18.48 44.19 -40.29
C PRO A 25 -17.11 44.56 -39.72
N LEU A 26 -16.03 44.25 -40.44
CA LEU A 26 -14.66 44.56 -40.00
C LEU A 26 -14.43 46.04 -39.72
N ASP A 27 -15.02 46.90 -40.54
CA ASP A 27 -14.89 48.35 -40.43
C ASP A 27 -15.67 48.92 -39.23
N GLU A 28 -16.55 48.13 -38.63
CA GLU A 28 -17.41 48.52 -37.51
C GLU A 28 -16.91 47.99 -36.15
N VAL A 29 -15.72 47.36 -36.12
CA VAL A 29 -15.06 46.98 -34.86
C VAL A 29 -14.54 48.24 -34.16
N VAL A 30 -15.45 48.94 -33.50
CA VAL A 30 -15.10 49.95 -32.52
C VAL A 30 -14.40 49.25 -31.36
N VAL A 31 -13.12 49.55 -31.15
CA VAL A 31 -12.37 49.09 -29.98
C VAL A 31 -13.02 49.70 -28.74
N ALA A 32 -13.89 48.94 -28.09
CA ALA A 32 -14.43 49.29 -26.79
C ALA A 32 -13.31 49.22 -25.73
N PRO A 33 -13.28 50.11 -24.71
CA PRO A 33 -12.34 50.01 -23.61
C PRO A 33 -12.46 48.66 -22.89
N PRO A 34 -11.38 48.12 -22.32
CA PRO A 34 -11.40 46.79 -21.70
C PRO A 34 -12.39 46.75 -20.52
N ALA A 35 -13.46 45.96 -20.67
CA ALA A 35 -14.38 45.62 -19.61
C ALA A 35 -13.80 44.47 -18.75
N PRO A 36 -14.05 44.43 -17.43
CA PRO A 36 -13.60 43.33 -16.58
C PRO A 36 -14.20 41.98 -17.04
N PRO A 37 -13.44 40.87 -16.95
CA PRO A 37 -13.87 39.61 -17.54
C PRO A 37 -15.08 39.03 -16.81
N ALA A 38 -16.17 38.85 -17.55
CA ALA A 38 -17.33 38.08 -17.12
C ALA A 38 -17.00 36.58 -17.13
N ALA A 39 -17.36 35.88 -16.05
CA ALA A 39 -17.17 34.44 -15.91
C ALA A 39 -18.06 33.66 -16.89
N GLY A 40 -17.50 33.25 -18.03
CA GLY A 40 -18.10 32.27 -18.93
C GLY A 40 -17.95 30.83 -18.39
N PRO A 41 -18.73 29.86 -18.91
CA PRO A 41 -18.63 28.46 -18.50
C PRO A 41 -17.22 27.93 -18.81
N THR A 42 -16.52 27.48 -17.77
CA THR A 42 -15.21 26.84 -17.87
C THR A 42 -15.34 25.52 -18.62
N VAL A 43 -14.93 25.49 -19.88
CA VAL A 43 -14.63 24.26 -20.60
C VAL A 43 -13.50 23.56 -19.81
N PRO A 44 -13.66 22.30 -19.37
CA PRO A 44 -12.59 21.59 -18.69
C PRO A 44 -11.43 21.45 -19.66
N ASP A 45 -10.29 22.07 -19.31
CA ASP A 45 -9.08 21.97 -20.09
C ASP A 45 -8.57 20.51 -20.08
N PRO A 46 -8.53 19.80 -21.23
CA PRO A 46 -8.00 18.43 -21.28
C PRO A 46 -6.48 18.40 -21.01
N SER A 47 -5.83 19.56 -20.88
CA SER A 47 -4.42 19.71 -20.57
C SER A 47 -4.11 20.01 -19.10
N ALA A 48 -5.07 19.81 -18.19
CA ALA A 48 -4.81 19.65 -16.75
C ALA A 48 -3.90 18.43 -16.52
N SER A 49 -2.61 18.64 -16.79
CA SER A 49 -1.54 17.69 -16.57
C SER A 49 -1.67 17.19 -15.16
N ALA A 50 -2.02 15.91 -15.02
CA ALA A 50 -2.09 15.24 -13.74
C ALA A 50 -0.82 15.61 -12.95
N PRO A 51 -0.93 16.08 -11.69
CA PRO A 51 0.21 16.61 -10.96
C PRO A 51 1.35 15.60 -11.03
N ALA A 52 2.48 16.01 -11.60
CA ALA A 52 3.66 15.18 -11.71
C ALA A 52 3.99 14.66 -10.30
N ALA A 53 3.88 13.34 -10.12
CA ALA A 53 4.04 12.71 -8.82
C ALA A 53 5.39 13.13 -8.23
N ARG A 54 5.36 13.93 -7.15
CA ARG A 54 6.58 14.43 -6.51
C ARG A 54 7.42 13.23 -6.06
N PRO A 55 8.73 13.22 -6.34
CA PRO A 55 9.60 12.15 -5.86
C PRO A 55 9.64 12.17 -4.33
N HIS A 56 9.37 11.01 -3.70
CA HIS A 56 9.48 10.79 -2.26
C HIS A 56 10.71 9.92 -1.94
N PRO A 57 11.94 10.48 -1.97
CA PRO A 57 13.16 9.70 -1.75
C PRO A 57 13.26 9.14 -0.33
N VAL A 58 12.76 9.88 0.66
CA VAL A 58 12.73 9.46 2.07
C VAL A 58 11.82 8.25 2.27
N ASP A 59 10.63 8.24 1.68
CA ASP A 59 9.69 7.09 1.75
C ASP A 59 10.33 5.81 1.20
N ARG A 60 11.07 5.92 0.10
CA ARG A 60 11.80 4.79 -0.49
C ARG A 60 12.88 4.27 0.44
N PHE A 61 13.70 5.16 1.00
CA PHE A 61 14.77 4.76 1.92
C PHE A 61 14.20 4.08 3.17
N VAL A 62 13.17 4.66 3.78
CA VAL A 62 12.47 4.11 4.95
C VAL A 62 11.87 2.74 4.64
N THR A 63 11.19 2.58 3.50
CA THR A 63 10.60 1.29 3.11
C THR A 63 11.68 0.22 2.94
N ILE A 64 12.80 0.55 2.28
CA ILE A 64 13.91 -0.41 2.09
C ILE A 64 14.55 -0.78 3.42
N ALA A 65 14.79 0.21 4.29
CA ALA A 65 15.35 -0.02 5.62
C ALA A 65 14.42 -0.91 6.46
N LEU A 66 13.11 -0.65 6.47
CA LEU A 66 12.13 -1.47 7.18
C LEU A 66 12.06 -2.90 6.64
N LEU A 67 12.12 -3.09 5.32
CA LEU A 67 12.12 -4.43 4.73
C LEU A 67 13.40 -5.20 5.06
N ALA A 68 14.56 -4.54 5.01
CA ALA A 68 15.84 -5.15 5.35
C ALA A 68 15.90 -5.53 6.83
N TYR A 69 15.51 -4.60 7.71
CA TYR A 69 15.40 -4.86 9.14
C TYR A 69 14.42 -6.00 9.44
N GLY A 70 13.24 -5.95 8.82
CA GLY A 70 12.22 -6.99 8.95
C GLY A 70 12.72 -8.36 8.49
N LEU A 71 13.48 -8.43 7.39
CA LEU A 71 14.06 -9.68 6.89
C LEU A 71 15.01 -10.30 7.92
N VAL A 72 15.94 -9.50 8.45
CA VAL A 72 16.89 -9.97 9.47
C VAL A 72 16.13 -10.46 10.70
N ASN A 73 15.15 -9.67 11.17
CA ASN A 73 14.33 -10.04 12.33
C ASN A 73 13.62 -11.38 12.10
N ILE A 74 13.07 -11.60 10.92
CA ILE A 74 12.32 -12.82 10.59
C ILE A 74 13.20 -14.04 10.42
N ILE A 75 14.41 -13.88 9.91
CA ILE A 75 15.37 -14.98 9.87
C ILE A 75 15.72 -15.41 11.29
N ILE A 76 16.08 -14.46 12.16
CA ILE A 76 16.43 -14.74 13.56
C ILE A 76 15.25 -15.37 14.29
N THR A 77 14.08 -14.73 14.22
CA THR A 77 12.86 -15.17 14.91
C THR A 77 12.35 -16.50 14.37
N GLY A 78 12.38 -16.69 13.04
CA GLY A 78 11.96 -17.91 12.39
C GLY A 78 12.84 -19.10 12.81
N LEU A 79 14.15 -18.91 12.94
CA LEU A 79 15.06 -19.93 13.47
C LEU A 79 14.72 -20.25 14.94
N SER A 80 14.45 -19.24 15.77
CA SER A 80 13.99 -19.47 17.15
C SER A 80 12.69 -20.28 17.22
N TYR A 81 11.76 -20.08 16.29
CA TYR A 81 10.51 -20.87 16.25
C TYR A 81 10.71 -22.33 15.83
N LEU A 82 11.79 -22.65 15.10
CA LEU A 82 12.12 -24.04 14.83
C LEU A 82 12.61 -24.77 16.09
N ASP A 83 13.10 -24.03 17.08
CA ASP A 83 13.41 -24.49 18.44
C ASP A 83 12.41 -23.93 19.47
N LEU A 84 11.11 -24.06 19.17
CA LEU A 84 10.04 -23.54 20.02
C LEU A 84 10.12 -24.00 21.49
N PRO A 85 10.52 -25.25 21.83
CA PRO A 85 10.65 -25.66 23.23
C PRO A 85 11.57 -24.76 24.06
N THR A 86 12.72 -24.36 23.51
CA THR A 86 13.65 -23.43 24.18
C THR A 86 13.00 -22.08 24.43
N VAL A 87 12.29 -21.53 23.44
CA VAL A 87 11.55 -20.27 23.56
C VAL A 87 10.44 -20.35 24.62
N MET A 88 9.72 -21.47 24.68
CA MET A 88 8.67 -21.69 25.69
C MET A 88 9.23 -21.83 27.09
N ASN A 89 10.37 -22.52 27.25
CA ASN A 89 11.07 -22.61 28.53
C ASN A 89 11.54 -21.24 29.03
N GLU A 90 12.10 -20.40 28.15
CA GLU A 90 12.45 -19.01 28.50
C GLU A 90 11.22 -18.21 28.92
N THR A 91 10.11 -18.37 28.19
CA THR A 91 8.83 -17.71 28.50
C THR A 91 8.29 -18.14 29.86
N MET A 92 8.29 -19.44 30.16
CA MET A 92 7.87 -19.98 31.45
C MET A 92 8.74 -19.44 32.61
N LYS A 93 10.06 -19.32 32.41
CA LYS A 93 10.98 -18.71 33.38
C LYS A 93 10.66 -17.24 33.63
N ILE A 94 10.38 -16.47 32.57
CA ILE A 94 9.99 -15.06 32.68
C ILE A 94 8.67 -14.91 33.45
N LEU A 95 7.74 -15.86 33.28
CA LEU A 95 6.45 -15.91 33.98
C LEU A 95 6.55 -16.46 35.41
N GLY A 96 7.72 -16.95 35.84
CA GLY A 96 7.92 -17.54 37.16
C GLY A 96 7.28 -18.92 37.34
N ILE A 97 7.06 -19.66 36.25
CA ILE A 97 6.53 -21.02 36.29
C ILE A 97 7.67 -21.97 36.65
N GLU A 98 7.55 -22.66 37.78
CA GLU A 98 8.47 -23.71 38.22
C GLU A 98 8.20 -24.99 37.41
N GLY A 99 8.69 -25.02 36.16
CA GLY A 99 8.52 -26.16 35.26
C GLY A 99 9.15 -25.92 33.88
N GLU A 100 9.31 -27.01 33.12
CA GLU A 100 9.72 -26.94 31.72
C GLU A 100 8.54 -27.28 30.80
N PHE A 101 8.57 -26.70 29.61
CA PHE A 101 7.67 -27.03 28.52
C PHE A 101 7.79 -28.52 28.19
N THR A 102 6.67 -29.23 28.24
CA THR A 102 6.62 -30.69 28.09
C THR A 102 6.05 -31.14 26.75
N ASN A 103 5.29 -30.26 26.08
CA ASN A 103 4.61 -30.60 24.83
C ASN A 103 5.51 -30.45 23.58
N PHE A 104 6.65 -31.14 23.55
CA PHE A 104 7.67 -31.02 22.49
C PHE A 104 7.15 -31.31 21.08
N ALA A 105 6.27 -32.32 20.94
CA ALA A 105 5.72 -32.72 19.65
C ALA A 105 4.87 -31.59 19.04
N GLN A 106 3.95 -31.01 19.82
CA GLN A 106 3.20 -29.84 19.35
C GLN A 106 4.09 -28.63 19.19
N GLY A 107 5.07 -28.43 20.08
CA GLY A 107 6.05 -27.35 19.98
C GLY A 107 6.75 -27.35 18.62
N ARG A 108 7.22 -28.51 18.15
CA ARG A 108 7.88 -28.64 16.85
C ARG A 108 6.93 -28.38 15.68
N ILE A 109 5.71 -28.92 15.72
CA ILE A 109 4.72 -28.75 14.65
C ILE A 109 4.29 -27.28 14.54
N TRP A 110 3.85 -26.69 15.65
CA TRP A 110 3.36 -25.31 15.67
C TRP A 110 4.47 -24.28 15.49
N GLY A 111 5.68 -24.55 15.99
CA GLY A 111 6.86 -23.73 15.72
C GLY A 111 7.21 -23.70 14.23
N THR A 112 7.16 -24.86 13.56
CA THR A 112 7.36 -24.93 12.11
C THR A 112 6.27 -24.18 11.34
N ILE A 113 5.00 -24.34 11.73
CA ILE A 113 3.88 -23.60 11.14
C ILE A 113 4.08 -22.09 11.33
N ALA A 114 4.43 -21.64 12.53
CA ALA A 114 4.69 -20.24 12.84
C ALA A 114 5.85 -19.67 11.99
N ALA A 115 6.94 -20.42 11.83
CA ALA A 115 8.06 -20.04 10.98
C ALA A 115 7.64 -19.90 9.49
N ILE A 116 6.81 -20.81 8.97
CA ILE A 116 6.27 -20.74 7.61
C ILE A 116 5.36 -19.52 7.45
N VAL A 117 4.43 -19.30 8.39
CA VAL A 117 3.53 -18.14 8.40
C VAL A 117 4.33 -16.84 8.41
N LEU A 118 5.38 -16.77 9.23
CA LEU A 118 6.26 -15.60 9.32
C LEU A 118 6.97 -15.33 7.98
N ALA A 119 7.53 -16.37 7.35
CA ALA A 119 8.21 -16.26 6.06
C ALA A 119 7.25 -15.84 4.93
N VAL A 120 6.05 -16.44 4.89
CA VAL A 120 5.02 -16.12 3.90
C VAL A 120 4.48 -14.70 4.11
N GLY A 121 4.15 -14.33 5.34
CA GLY A 121 3.66 -13.00 5.69
C GLY A 121 4.64 -11.89 5.31
N TRP A 122 5.94 -12.11 5.58
CA TRP A 122 6.98 -11.18 5.14
C TRP A 122 7.10 -11.13 3.62
N SER A 123 7.07 -12.26 2.93
CA SER A 123 7.19 -12.32 1.47
C SER A 123 6.05 -11.55 0.79
N ILE A 124 4.82 -11.71 1.27
CA ILE A 124 3.65 -10.96 0.80
C ILE A 124 3.86 -9.46 1.07
N THR A 125 4.27 -9.11 2.28
CA THR A 125 4.51 -7.72 2.69
C THR A 125 5.59 -7.04 1.82
N ALA A 126 6.70 -7.74 1.56
CA ALA A 126 7.77 -7.30 0.68
C ALA A 126 7.26 -7.14 -0.76
N ALA A 127 6.54 -8.12 -1.30
CA ALA A 127 5.98 -8.06 -2.65
C ALA A 127 5.03 -6.87 -2.83
N LEU A 128 4.14 -6.62 -1.86
CA LEU A 128 3.22 -5.49 -1.88
C LEU A 128 3.95 -4.14 -1.76
N SER A 129 4.96 -4.06 -0.89
CA SER A 129 5.79 -2.86 -0.71
C SER A 129 6.55 -2.53 -1.99
N ILE A 130 7.19 -3.52 -2.63
CA ILE A 130 7.91 -3.37 -3.90
C ILE A 130 6.93 -2.96 -5.02
N ARG A 131 5.76 -3.59 -5.10
CA ARG A 131 4.74 -3.25 -6.11
C ARG A 131 4.24 -1.82 -5.96
N ARG A 132 4.06 -1.31 -4.74
CA ARG A 132 3.70 0.11 -4.51
C ARG A 132 4.83 1.06 -4.86
N LEU A 133 6.07 0.72 -4.50
CA LEU A 133 7.23 1.53 -4.82
C LEU A 133 7.42 1.70 -6.34
N ARG A 134 7.21 0.62 -7.11
CA ARG A 134 7.22 0.66 -8.59
C ARG A 134 6.12 1.57 -9.17
N ARG A 135 5.01 1.77 -8.45
CA ARG A 135 3.90 2.65 -8.82
C ARG A 135 4.06 4.09 -8.30
N ARG A 136 5.24 4.45 -7.77
CA ARG A 136 5.55 5.79 -7.18
C ARG A 136 4.54 6.22 -6.09
N ARG A 137 3.97 5.26 -5.35
CA ARG A 137 3.07 5.54 -4.22
C ARG A 137 3.80 5.41 -2.89
N ILE A 138 3.34 6.15 -1.88
CA ILE A 138 3.82 6.09 -0.49
C ILE A 138 3.70 4.65 0.03
N SER A 139 4.81 4.11 0.51
CA SER A 139 4.95 2.67 0.82
C SER A 139 5.38 2.38 2.26
N TRP A 140 5.85 3.37 3.03
CA TRP A 140 6.45 3.15 4.35
C TRP A 140 5.54 2.45 5.38
N TRP A 141 4.21 2.63 5.29
CA TRP A 141 3.26 2.03 6.22
C TRP A 141 3.00 0.54 5.92
N VAL A 142 3.27 0.09 4.69
CA VAL A 142 2.95 -1.28 4.26
C VAL A 142 3.77 -2.32 5.03
N PRO A 143 5.10 -2.17 5.19
CA PRO A 143 5.88 -3.06 6.05
C PRO A 143 5.35 -3.17 7.47
N ILE A 144 4.94 -2.04 8.06
CA ILE A 144 4.45 -1.98 9.45
C ILE A 144 3.10 -2.72 9.57
N ALA A 145 2.15 -2.40 8.69
CA ALA A 145 0.84 -3.06 8.70
C ALA A 145 0.94 -4.56 8.41
N GLY A 146 1.80 -4.96 7.47
CA GLY A 146 2.06 -6.36 7.16
C GLY A 146 2.70 -7.11 8.32
N ALA A 147 3.67 -6.50 8.99
CA ALA A 147 4.28 -7.06 10.20
C ALA A 147 3.24 -7.23 11.32
N LEU A 148 2.42 -6.20 11.59
CA LEU A 148 1.37 -6.28 12.60
C LEU A 148 0.39 -7.41 12.32
N ALA A 149 -0.11 -7.51 11.08
CA ALA A 149 -1.03 -8.57 10.69
C ALA A 149 -0.41 -9.97 10.83
N THR A 150 0.85 -10.13 10.39
CA THR A 150 1.56 -11.42 10.48
C THR A 150 1.79 -11.81 11.93
N MET A 151 2.16 -10.86 12.80
CA MET A 151 2.42 -11.11 14.22
C MET A 151 1.17 -11.59 14.95
N ILE A 152 -0.02 -11.08 14.61
CA ILE A 152 -1.28 -11.58 15.18
C ILE A 152 -1.45 -13.08 14.87
N VAL A 153 -1.21 -13.49 13.62
CA VAL A 153 -1.34 -14.89 13.22
C VAL A 153 -0.30 -15.77 13.91
N VAL A 154 0.94 -15.31 13.98
CA VAL A 154 2.04 -16.02 14.66
C VAL A 154 1.75 -16.20 16.15
N THR A 155 1.24 -15.17 16.83
CA THR A 155 0.83 -15.26 18.24
C THR A 155 -0.22 -16.34 18.45
N ILE A 156 -1.19 -16.46 17.54
CA ILE A 156 -2.19 -17.53 17.60
C ILE A 156 -1.53 -18.90 17.41
N CYS A 157 -0.59 -19.05 16.47
CA CYS A 157 0.12 -20.32 16.27
C CYS A 157 0.90 -20.76 17.51
N ILE A 158 1.55 -19.83 18.21
CA ILE A 158 2.40 -20.11 19.37
C ILE A 158 1.56 -20.34 20.65
N SER A 159 0.41 -19.69 20.77
CA SER A 159 -0.44 -19.85 21.96
C SER A 159 -1.06 -21.23 22.07
N VAL A 160 -1.37 -21.89 20.94
CA VAL A 160 -1.97 -23.23 20.91
C VAL A 160 -1.16 -24.27 21.70
N PRO A 161 0.14 -24.52 21.40
CA PRO A 161 0.91 -25.52 22.13
C PRO A 161 1.08 -25.16 23.61
N MET A 162 1.19 -23.87 23.95
CA MET A 162 1.34 -23.41 25.34
C MET A 162 0.07 -23.64 26.15
N MET A 163 -1.10 -23.35 25.58
CA MET A 163 -2.39 -23.57 26.24
C MET A 163 -2.73 -25.06 26.42
N ASN A 164 -2.12 -25.93 25.59
CA ASN A 164 -2.24 -27.38 25.69
C ASN A 164 -1.08 -28.01 26.47
N ASP A 165 -0.19 -27.23 27.08
CA ASP A 165 0.92 -27.74 27.87
C ASP A 165 0.48 -28.02 29.32
N PRO A 166 0.67 -29.25 29.84
CA PRO A 166 0.28 -29.60 31.20
C PRO A 166 0.91 -28.73 32.30
N ALA A 167 2.18 -28.31 32.16
CA ALA A 167 2.84 -27.48 33.17
C ALA A 167 2.24 -26.08 33.23
N PHE A 168 1.90 -25.52 32.07
CA PHE A 168 1.18 -24.24 31.98
C PHE A 168 -0.23 -24.32 32.58
N VAL A 169 -0.99 -25.38 32.28
CA VAL A 169 -2.33 -25.58 32.83
C VAL A 169 -2.31 -25.75 34.35
N ALA A 170 -1.33 -26.50 34.88
CA ALA A 170 -1.16 -26.69 36.32
C ALA A 170 -0.87 -25.34 37.02
N TYR A 171 -0.02 -24.50 36.44
CA TYR A 171 0.25 -23.16 36.96
C TYR A 171 -1.00 -22.28 37.02
N LEU A 172 -1.80 -22.24 35.95
CA LEU A 172 -3.04 -21.46 35.94
C LEU A 172 -4.03 -21.89 37.04
N ALA A 173 -4.09 -23.19 37.35
CA ALA A 173 -4.91 -23.69 38.44
C ALA A 173 -4.41 -23.21 39.82
N THR A 174 -3.10 -23.01 39.99
CA THR A 174 -2.54 -22.47 41.25
C THR A 174 -2.72 -20.96 41.41
N VAL A 175 -2.68 -20.18 40.33
CA VAL A 175 -2.87 -18.71 40.37
C VAL A 175 -4.35 -18.32 40.51
N GLY A 176 -5.28 -19.19 40.10
CA GLY A 176 -6.72 -18.96 40.22
C GLY A 176 -7.32 -19.24 41.62
N GLN A 177 -6.51 -19.71 42.57
CA GLN A 177 -6.89 -19.93 43.98
C GLN A 177 -6.45 -18.75 44.85
#